data_AF-A0A838JBV8-F1
#
_entry.id   AF-A0A838JBV8-F1
#
_cell.length_a   1.000
_cell.length_b   1.000
_cell.length_c   1.000
_cell.angle_alpha   90.00
_cell.angle_beta   90.00
_cell.angle_gamma   90.00
#
_symmetry.space_group_name_H-M   'P 1'
#
loop_
_entity.id
_entity.type
_entity.pdbx_description
1 polymer ?
#
loop_
_entity_poly.entity_id
_entity_poly.type
_entity_poly.pdbx_seq_one_letter_code
_entity_poly.pdbx_strand_id
1 'polypeptide(L)'
;MNNVDRSATCGLEEGHCITCSDEALPARVIRIDQQMGMASVTIEEVLDEVDITLLDEVVEGDLILVHGGVAIANIGKDAVTDEARDA
;
A
#
# COMPACT_ATOMS: atom_id res chain seq x y z
N MET A 1 -13.01 25.67 39.88
CA MET A 1 -12.84 26.09 38.48
C MET A 1 -12.08 24.99 37.76
N ASN A 2 -12.78 23.93 37.35
CA ASN A 2 -12.22 22.79 36.64
C ASN A 2 -12.87 22.77 35.25
N ASN A 3 -12.07 22.84 34.20
CA ASN A 3 -12.48 22.36 32.88
C ASN A 3 -11.21 21.89 32.14
N VAL A 4 -10.82 20.66 32.44
CA VAL A 4 -10.02 19.86 31.52
C VAL A 4 -11.02 19.30 30.51
N ASP A 5 -11.01 19.89 29.33
CA ASP A 5 -11.80 19.49 28.18
C ASP A 5 -11.47 18.03 27.83
N ARG A 6 -12.38 17.13 28.20
CA ARG A 6 -12.34 15.69 27.91
C ARG A 6 -13.12 15.42 26.63
N SER A 7 -12.71 15.97 25.50
CA SER A 7 -13.19 15.51 24.19
C SER A 7 -12.16 14.60 23.52
N ALA A 8 -11.76 13.54 24.22
CA ALA A 8 -11.11 12.38 23.63
C ALA A 8 -12.19 11.37 23.21
N THR A 9 -13.10 11.78 22.32
CA THR A 9 -13.87 10.83 21.52
C THR A 9 -13.03 10.49 20.31
N CYS A 10 -12.16 9.50 20.47
CA CYS A 10 -11.55 8.81 19.35
C CYS A 10 -12.66 8.06 18.60
N GLY A 11 -13.28 8.72 17.62
CA GLY A 11 -14.06 8.06 16.57
C GLY A 11 -13.09 7.47 15.56
N LEU A 12 -12.76 6.20 15.74
CA LEU A 12 -11.94 5.41 14.80
C LEU A 12 -12.87 4.81 13.74
N GLU A 13 -13.48 5.64 12.90
CA GLU A 13 -14.46 5.14 11.90
C GLU A 13 -13.89 5.09 10.49
N GLU A 14 -12.71 5.66 10.24
CA GLU A 14 -12.09 5.63 8.91
C GLU A 14 -10.57 5.58 9.13
N GLY A 15 -9.96 4.41 8.92
CA GLY A 15 -8.56 4.09 9.21
C GLY A 15 -7.54 4.89 8.41
N HIS A 16 -7.60 6.22 8.48
CA HIS A 16 -6.75 7.15 7.79
C HIS A 16 -5.69 7.68 8.74
N CYS A 17 -4.43 7.51 8.37
CA CYS A 17 -3.33 8.21 9.02
C CYS A 17 -3.51 9.72 8.80
N ILE A 18 -3.66 10.48 9.89
CA ILE A 18 -3.85 11.95 9.94
C ILE A 18 -2.76 12.78 9.22
N THR A 19 -1.65 12.16 8.82
CA THR A 19 -0.52 12.83 8.18
C THR A 19 -0.48 12.72 6.66
N CYS A 20 -1.14 11.75 6.04
CA CYS A 20 -1.02 11.54 4.58
C CYS A 20 -2.35 11.30 3.86
N SER A 21 -3.42 10.84 4.53
CA SER A 21 -4.70 10.54 3.87
C SER A 21 -4.60 9.65 2.61
N ASP A 22 -3.46 9.00 2.40
CA ASP A 22 -3.09 8.30 1.18
C ASP A 22 -3.19 6.80 1.41
N GLU A 23 -4.07 6.17 0.65
CA GLU A 23 -4.22 4.72 0.59
C GLU A 23 -3.12 4.13 -0.30
N ALA A 24 -2.53 3.01 0.11
CA ALA A 24 -1.58 2.31 -0.74
C ALA A 24 -2.32 1.72 -1.95
N LEU A 25 -1.85 2.01 -3.15
CA LEU A 25 -2.51 1.57 -4.37
C LEU A 25 -1.99 0.20 -4.80
N PRO A 26 -2.88 -0.75 -5.13
CA PRO A 26 -2.47 -2.03 -5.67
C PRO A 26 -1.96 -1.84 -7.10
N ALA A 27 -0.73 -2.28 -7.34
CA ALA A 27 -0.07 -2.23 -8.63
C ALA A 27 0.33 -3.63 -9.08
N ARG A 28 0.12 -3.95 -10.35
CA ARG A 28 0.57 -5.22 -10.93
C ARG A 28 1.95 -5.06 -11.55
N VAL A 29 2.89 -5.90 -11.16
CA VAL A 29 4.24 -5.91 -11.72
C VAL A 29 4.19 -6.43 -13.16
N ILE A 30 4.64 -5.61 -14.10
CA ILE A 30 4.73 -5.97 -15.53
C ILE A 30 6.14 -6.39 -15.88
N ARG A 31 7.14 -5.71 -15.31
CA ARG A 31 8.55 -5.96 -15.59
C ARG A 31 9.41 -5.54 -14.40
N ILE A 32 10.48 -6.27 -14.15
CA ILE A 32 11.43 -5.95 -13.08
C ILE A 32 12.80 -5.61 -13.66
N ASP A 33 13.38 -4.50 -13.21
CA ASP A 33 14.77 -4.14 -13.42
C ASP A 33 15.58 -4.34 -12.13
N GLN A 34 16.16 -5.54 -12.01
CA GLN A 34 17.02 -5.90 -10.87
C GLN A 34 18.34 -5.12 -10.83
N GLN A 35 18.78 -4.48 -11.92
CA GLN A 35 20.01 -3.70 -11.94
C GLN A 35 19.78 -2.33 -11.27
N MET A 36 18.61 -1.75 -11.49
CA MET A 36 18.23 -0.45 -10.91
C MET A 36 17.46 -0.59 -9.59
N GLY A 37 16.91 -1.76 -9.27
CA GLY A 37 16.03 -1.95 -8.13
C GLY A 37 14.62 -1.39 -8.36
N MET A 38 14.23 -1.26 -9.63
CA MET A 38 12.95 -0.66 -10.03
C MET A 38 12.06 -1.71 -10.68
N ALA A 39 10.75 -1.53 -10.59
CA ALA A 39 9.77 -2.33 -11.33
C ALA A 39 8.82 -1.42 -12.10
N SER A 40 8.56 -1.79 -13.36
CA SER A 40 7.45 -1.21 -14.11
C SER A 40 6.18 -1.94 -13.70
N VAL A 41 5.23 -1.19 -13.19
CA VAL A 41 3.94 -1.69 -12.70
C VAL A 41 2.79 -1.05 -13.47
N THR A 42 1.60 -1.60 -13.31
CA THR A 42 0.36 -1.00 -13.79
C THR A 42 -0.58 -0.75 -12.63
N ILE A 43 -0.96 0.52 -12.45
CA ILE A 43 -1.95 1.00 -11.48
C ILE A 43 -3.13 1.49 -12.29
N GLU A 44 -4.32 0.89 -12.13
CA GLU A 44 -5.53 1.31 -12.86
C GLU A 44 -5.33 1.49 -14.39
N GLU A 45 -4.62 0.55 -15.02
CA GLU A 45 -4.27 0.59 -16.46
C GLU A 45 -3.22 1.64 -16.89
N VAL A 46 -2.69 2.42 -15.95
CA VAL A 46 -1.58 3.35 -16.17
C VAL A 46 -0.25 2.67 -15.82
N LEU A 47 0.72 2.75 -16.73
CA LEU A 47 2.07 2.25 -16.48
C LEU A 47 2.84 3.25 -15.60
N ASP A 48 3.41 2.77 -14.51
CA ASP A 48 4.24 3.56 -13.60
C ASP A 48 5.52 2.82 -13.22
N GLU A 49 6.54 3.54 -12.75
CA GLU A 49 7.81 2.98 -12.30
C GLU A 49 7.95 3.14 -10.79
N VAL A 50 8.20 2.03 -10.11
CA VAL A 50 8.16 1.95 -8.65
C VAL A 50 9.44 1.34 -8.13
N ASP A 51 9.95 1.92 -7.04
CA ASP A 51 11.10 1.39 -6.31
C ASP A 51 10.71 0.12 -5.55
N ILE A 52 11.39 -0.99 -5.85
CA ILE A 52 11.18 -2.30 -5.19
C ILE A 52 12.36 -2.71 -4.31
N THR A 53 13.32 -1.81 -4.05
CA THR A 53 14.51 -2.11 -3.24
C THR A 53 14.18 -2.52 -1.80
N LEU A 54 12.98 -2.19 -1.31
CA LEU A 54 12.49 -2.60 0.00
C LEU A 54 11.91 -4.02 0.03
N LEU A 55 11.72 -4.65 -1.14
CA LEU A 55 11.15 -5.98 -1.28
C LEU A 55 12.19 -6.94 -1.87
N ASP A 56 12.55 -7.98 -1.11
CA ASP A 56 13.55 -8.95 -1.55
C ASP A 56 13.02 -9.93 -2.62
N GLU A 57 11.72 -10.25 -2.58
CA GLU A 57 11.08 -11.25 -3.44
C GLU A 57 9.89 -10.63 -4.17
N VAL A 58 10.14 -10.09 -5.37
CA VAL A 58 9.11 -9.60 -6.29
C VAL A 58 9.26 -10.33 -7.62
N VAL A 59 8.15 -10.83 -8.16
CA VAL A 59 8.12 -11.52 -9.45
C VAL A 59 7.17 -10.80 -10.41
N GLU A 60 7.46 -10.89 -11.70
CA GLU A 60 6.54 -10.40 -12.73
C GLU A 60 5.15 -11.06 -12.59
N GLY A 61 4.12 -10.22 -12.66
CA GLY A 61 2.72 -10.59 -12.47
C GLY A 61 2.24 -10.57 -11.02
N ASP A 62 3.11 -10.35 -10.03
CA ASP A 62 2.70 -10.16 -8.63
C ASP A 62 1.94 -8.85 -8.47
N LEU A 63 1.08 -8.81 -7.45
CA LEU A 63 0.41 -7.61 -7.02
C LEU A 63 1.18 -7.06 -5.82
N ILE A 64 1.54 -5.79 -5.88
CA ILE A 64 2.29 -5.09 -4.83
C ILE A 64 1.53 -3.83 -4.42
N LEU A 65 1.73 -3.39 -3.18
CA LEU A 65 1.17 -2.13 -2.68
C LEU A 65 2.19 -1.02 -2.82
N VAL A 66 1.77 0.08 -3.44
CA VAL A 66 2.61 1.23 -3.76
C VAL A 66 2.12 2.44 -2.99
N HIS A 67 3.04 3.15 -2.35
CA HIS A 67 2.76 4.41 -1.68
C HIS A 67 3.88 5.41 -1.98
N GLY A 68 3.53 6.56 -2.55
CA GLY A 68 4.51 7.62 -2.87
C GLY A 68 5.60 7.18 -3.86
N GLY A 69 5.32 6.25 -4.77
CA GLY A 69 6.29 5.73 -5.76
C GLY A 69 7.21 4.62 -5.25
N VAL A 70 6.95 4.10 -4.04
CA VAL A 70 7.73 3.01 -3.43
C VAL A 70 6.83 1.82 -3.13
N ALA A 71 7.30 0.62 -3.45
CA ALA A 71 6.63 -0.62 -3.09
C ALA A 71 6.85 -0.92 -1.61
N ILE A 72 5.77 -0.97 -0.84
CA ILE A 72 5.81 -1.16 0.62
C ILE A 72 5.43 -2.57 1.05
N ALA A 73 4.73 -3.32 0.20
CA ALA A 73 4.35 -4.70 0.48
C ALA A 73 4.16 -5.50 -0.82
N ASN A 74 4.54 -6.78 -0.81
CA ASN A 74 4.13 -7.75 -1.81
C ASN A 74 2.91 -8.51 -1.27
N ILE A 75 1.79 -8.45 -1.99
CA ILE A 75 0.54 -9.13 -1.62
C ILE A 75 0.31 -10.40 -2.45
N GLY A 76 1.27 -10.77 -3.30
CA GLY A 76 1.26 -11.97 -4.12
C GLY A 76 0.13 -11.96 -5.14
N LYS A 77 -0.18 -13.13 -5.70
CA LYS A 77 -1.23 -13.28 -6.72
C LYS A 77 -2.63 -13.50 -6.13
N ASP A 78 -2.74 -13.67 -4.81
CA ASP A 78 -3.95 -14.18 -4.13
C ASP A 78 -4.64 -13.17 -3.20
N ALA A 79 -4.17 -11.92 -3.09
CA ALA A 79 -4.67 -10.98 -2.08
C ALA A 79 -6.02 -10.30 -2.36
N VAL A 80 -6.80 -10.76 -3.34
CA VAL A 80 -8.19 -10.29 -3.48
C VAL A 80 -9.09 -11.19 -2.64
N THR A 81 -9.01 -11.10 -1.31
CA THR A 81 -10.08 -11.48 -0.35
C THR A 81 -9.69 -11.05 1.07
N ASP A 82 -9.83 -9.76 1.39
CA ASP A 82 -10.03 -9.31 2.79
C ASP A 82 -11.54 -9.11 3.03
N GLU A 83 -12.30 -10.20 2.92
CA GLU A 83 -13.65 -10.30 3.47
C GLU A 83 -13.81 -11.61 4.25
N ALA A 84 -13.26 -11.64 5.48
CA ALA A 84 -13.79 -12.34 6.66
C ALA A 84 -12.68 -12.70 7.68
N ARG A 85 -12.33 -11.78 8.59
CA ARG A 85 -11.74 -12.12 9.89
C ARG A 85 -12.25 -11.21 11.00
N ASP A 86 -13.53 -11.35 11.31
CA ASP A 86 -14.01 -11.19 12.69
C ASP A 86 -15.16 -12.19 12.88
N ALA A 87 -14.88 -13.22 13.67
CA ALA A 87 -15.78 -14.29 14.08
C ALA A 87 -15.85 -14.30 15.61
#